data_AF-A0A176Z363-F1
#
_entry.id   AF-A0A176Z363-F1
#
_cell.length_a   1.000
_cell.length_b   1.000
_cell.length_c   1.000
_cell.angle_alpha   90.00
_cell.angle_beta   90.00
_cell.angle_gamma   90.00
#
_symmetry.space_group_name_H-M   'P 1'
#
loop_
_entity.id
_entity.type
_entity.pdbx_description
1 polymer ?
#
loop_
_entity_poly.entity_id
_entity_poly.type
_entity_poly.pdbx_seq_one_letter_code
_entity_poly.pdbx_strand_id
1 'polypeptide(L)'
;MVNPFAKMGLESSDRETPTANYDELVAFRAKAVELGLPSPATAALIGWEWLQRETGIFATFDVSHFRPKERPNMVRVIDAKTGSESWIPLFDPETEVALYPELMTELDEIKRNRTGGLMLRRDWGSKGPSPTWPQPDVPDFTHMSRKVKQVIRAAELRDELSFASFRHGDLTETGDAELTDREILAQSRHTTVKVLPRCVKRTTKQIATGTKKRRASRPKTDQMSE
;
A
#
# COMPACT_ATOMS: atom_id res chain seq x y z
N MET A 1 -8.57 -43.99 -11.02
CA MET A 1 -8.85 -43.54 -9.65
C MET A 1 -9.73 -42.30 -9.74
N VAL A 2 -10.98 -42.35 -9.27
CA VAL A 2 -11.92 -41.21 -9.35
C VAL A 2 -11.72 -40.32 -8.14
N ASN A 3 -11.55 -39.01 -8.33
CA ASN A 3 -11.39 -38.06 -7.24
C ASN A 3 -12.65 -38.06 -6.34
N PRO A 4 -12.57 -38.48 -5.07
CA PRO A 4 -13.74 -38.58 -4.18
C PRO A 4 -14.33 -37.20 -3.83
N PHE A 5 -13.58 -36.11 -4.05
CA PHE A 5 -14.02 -34.74 -3.79
C PHE A 5 -14.61 -34.03 -5.01
N ALA A 6 -14.68 -34.69 -6.18
CA ALA A 6 -15.16 -34.07 -7.42
C ALA A 6 -16.63 -33.57 -7.35
N LYS A 7 -17.40 -34.07 -6.37
CA LYS A 7 -18.79 -33.67 -6.12
C LYS A 7 -18.95 -32.70 -4.95
N MET A 8 -17.88 -32.35 -4.25
CA MET A 8 -17.92 -31.35 -3.18
C MET A 8 -17.92 -29.96 -3.83
N GLY A 9 -18.92 -29.14 -3.52
CA GLY A 9 -18.92 -27.73 -3.90
C GLY A 9 -17.83 -26.96 -3.16
N LEU A 10 -17.31 -25.89 -3.76
CA LEU A 10 -16.44 -24.94 -3.08
C LEU A 10 -17.30 -23.84 -2.47
N GLU A 11 -17.25 -23.69 -1.15
CA GLU A 11 -17.77 -22.51 -0.47
C GLU A 11 -16.63 -21.49 -0.35
N SER A 12 -16.79 -20.31 -0.95
CA SER A 12 -15.87 -19.21 -0.73
C SER A 12 -16.46 -18.21 0.26
N SER A 13 -15.65 -17.83 1.25
CA SER A 13 -15.98 -16.76 2.20
C SER A 13 -15.38 -15.43 1.75
N ASP A 14 -15.32 -15.21 0.42
CA ASP A 14 -14.64 -14.07 -0.21
C ASP A 14 -15.29 -12.74 0.20
N ARG A 15 -14.90 -12.24 1.37
CA ARG A 15 -15.22 -10.89 1.81
C ARG A 15 -14.25 -9.94 1.15
N GLU A 16 -14.80 -8.92 0.51
CA GLU A 16 -14.01 -7.85 -0.06
C GLU A 16 -13.21 -7.13 1.03
N THR A 17 -11.91 -6.95 0.81
CA THR A 17 -11.06 -6.18 1.73
C THR A 17 -11.57 -4.73 1.76
N PRO A 18 -11.91 -4.18 2.95
CA PRO A 18 -12.34 -2.79 3.06
C PRO A 18 -11.18 -1.86 2.71
N THR A 19 -11.49 -0.73 2.08
CA THR A 19 -10.50 0.26 1.65
C THR A 19 -10.45 1.41 2.63
N ALA A 20 -9.24 1.78 3.05
CA ALA A 20 -9.03 3.00 3.80
C ALA A 20 -9.07 4.22 2.86
N ASN A 21 -9.46 5.39 3.35
CA ASN A 21 -9.20 6.66 2.68
C ASN A 21 -7.93 7.33 3.26
N TYR A 22 -7.47 8.40 2.62
CA TYR A 22 -6.24 9.10 3.04
C TYR A 22 -6.34 9.68 4.45
N ASP A 23 -7.50 10.23 4.85
CA ASP A 23 -7.71 10.77 6.20
C ASP A 23 -7.58 9.67 7.26
N GLU A 24 -8.10 8.47 6.98
CA GLU A 24 -7.97 7.29 7.84
C GLU A 24 -6.51 6.82 7.95
N LEU A 25 -5.72 6.90 6.87
CA LEU A 25 -4.28 6.65 6.91
C LEU A 25 -3.59 7.66 7.83
N VAL A 26 -3.86 8.95 7.66
CA VAL A 26 -3.27 10.02 8.49
C VAL A 26 -3.62 9.82 9.96
N ALA A 27 -4.89 9.58 10.27
CA ALA A 27 -5.36 9.33 11.63
C ALA A 27 -4.72 8.07 12.24
N PHE A 28 -4.63 6.98 11.48
CA PHE A 28 -3.95 5.76 11.90
C PHE A 28 -2.48 6.04 12.24
N ARG A 29 -1.76 6.74 11.36
CA ARG A 29 -0.33 7.03 11.54
C ARG A 29 -0.08 7.90 12.76
N ALA A 30 -0.85 8.97 12.92
CA ALA A 30 -0.77 9.85 14.09
C ALA A 30 -0.97 9.06 15.39
N LYS A 31 -2.01 8.20 15.45
CA LYS A 31 -2.28 7.39 16.62
C LYS A 31 -1.23 6.29 16.86
N ALA A 32 -0.68 5.70 15.79
CA ALA A 32 0.39 4.72 15.91
C ALA A 32 1.63 5.33 16.57
N VAL A 33 2.03 6.54 16.15
CA VAL A 33 3.15 7.27 16.76
C VAL A 33 2.87 7.59 18.23
N GLU A 34 1.66 8.08 18.57
CA GLU A 34 1.25 8.35 19.95
C GLU A 34 1.35 7.11 20.85
N LEU A 35 1.03 5.93 20.32
CA LEU A 35 1.11 4.65 21.02
C LEU A 35 2.53 4.05 21.06
N GLY A 36 3.54 4.75 20.56
CA GLY A 36 4.92 4.27 20.50
C GLY A 36 5.11 3.15 19.46
N LEU A 37 4.37 3.21 18.35
CA LEU A 37 4.41 2.27 17.23
C LEU A 37 4.84 2.98 15.93
N PRO A 38 6.04 3.58 15.85
CA PRO A 38 6.46 4.30 14.65
C PRO A 38 6.68 3.37 13.45
N SER A 39 7.24 2.17 13.62
CA SER A 39 7.39 1.22 12.49
C SER A 39 6.05 0.85 11.82
N PRO A 40 4.96 0.53 12.56
CA PRO A 40 3.64 0.36 11.95
C PRO A 40 3.11 1.62 11.25
N ALA A 41 3.42 2.83 11.74
CA ALA A 41 3.03 4.08 11.10
C ALA A 41 3.71 4.26 9.73
N THR A 42 5.04 4.14 9.69
CA THR A 42 5.82 4.20 8.45
C THR A 42 5.43 3.07 7.49
N ALA A 43 5.18 1.87 8.01
CA ALA A 43 4.74 0.74 7.19
C ALA A 43 3.40 0.99 6.50
N ALA A 44 2.44 1.63 7.18
CA ALA A 44 1.16 1.98 6.56
C ALA A 44 1.36 2.96 5.39
N LEU A 45 2.28 3.93 5.55
CA LEU A 45 2.64 4.86 4.47
C LEU A 45 3.33 4.15 3.30
N ILE A 46 4.26 3.22 3.55
CA ILE A 46 4.86 2.38 2.50
C ILE A 46 3.79 1.54 1.78
N GLY A 47 2.83 1.00 2.55
CA GLY A 47 1.72 0.23 2.02
C GLY A 47 0.82 1.05 1.08
N TRP A 48 0.65 2.34 1.38
CA TRP A 48 -0.05 3.32 0.55
C TRP A 48 0.79 3.69 -0.68
N GLU A 49 1.88 4.44 -0.48
CA GLU A 49 2.69 5.07 -1.54
C GLU A 49 3.32 4.08 -2.52
N TRP A 50 3.80 2.94 -2.01
CA TRP A 50 4.50 1.94 -2.82
C TRP A 50 3.70 0.68 -3.00
N LEU A 51 2.41 0.67 -2.63
CA LEU A 51 1.51 -0.46 -2.80
C LEU A 51 2.13 -1.77 -2.31
N GLN A 52 2.80 -1.77 -1.15
CA GLN A 52 3.44 -2.97 -0.62
C GLN A 52 2.50 -3.80 0.24
N ARG A 53 2.75 -5.12 0.27
CA ARG A 53 2.13 -6.01 1.27
C ARG A 53 2.92 -5.95 2.55
N GLU A 54 2.26 -6.23 3.67
CA GLU A 54 2.93 -6.37 4.98
C GLU A 54 4.13 -7.31 4.94
N THR A 55 4.02 -8.41 4.17
CA THR A 55 5.12 -9.35 3.96
C THR A 55 6.32 -8.71 3.27
N GLY A 56 6.11 -7.91 2.22
CA GLY A 56 7.21 -7.22 1.53
C GLY A 56 7.87 -6.16 2.41
N ILE A 57 7.08 -5.47 3.24
CA ILE A 57 7.58 -4.41 4.12
C ILE A 57 8.36 -4.98 5.29
N PHE A 58 7.75 -5.91 6.02
CA PHE A 58 8.35 -6.39 7.26
C PHE A 58 9.31 -7.54 7.02
N ALA A 59 9.17 -8.31 5.93
CA ALA A 59 9.99 -9.50 5.70
C ALA A 59 11.17 -9.35 4.77
N THR A 60 11.08 -8.48 3.78
CA THR A 60 12.13 -8.39 2.75
C THR A 60 12.73 -7.00 2.62
N PHE A 61 12.08 -5.95 3.12
CA PHE A 61 12.59 -4.59 2.97
C PHE A 61 13.77 -4.32 3.91
N ASP A 62 14.98 -4.47 3.37
CA ASP A 62 16.24 -4.20 4.05
C ASP A 62 16.67 -2.74 3.89
N VAL A 63 17.44 -2.21 4.84
CA VAL A 63 17.98 -0.84 4.76
C VAL A 63 18.78 -0.59 3.48
N SER A 64 19.51 -1.60 3.00
CA SER A 64 20.27 -1.53 1.75
C SER A 64 19.41 -1.31 0.51
N HIS A 65 18.09 -1.56 0.59
CA HIS A 65 17.18 -1.37 -0.52
C HIS A 65 16.82 0.09 -0.76
N PHE A 66 16.84 0.92 0.29
CA PHE A 66 16.50 2.32 0.20
C PHE A 66 17.75 3.15 -0.08
N ARG A 67 17.80 3.86 -1.21
CA ARG A 67 18.94 4.68 -1.64
C ARG A 67 20.29 3.96 -1.53
N PRO A 68 20.47 2.79 -2.17
CA PRO A 68 21.77 2.14 -2.25
C PRO A 68 22.78 3.05 -2.96
N LYS A 69 24.08 2.82 -2.69
CA LYS A 69 25.16 3.65 -3.24
C LYS A 69 25.14 3.69 -4.77
N GLU A 70 24.76 2.58 -5.40
CA GLU A 70 24.70 2.42 -6.85
C GLU A 70 23.47 3.11 -7.46
N ARG A 71 22.42 3.36 -6.66
CA ARG A 71 21.16 3.98 -7.09
C ARG A 71 20.57 4.88 -5.98
N PRO A 72 21.20 6.04 -5.69
CA PRO A 72 20.82 6.88 -4.55
C PRO A 72 19.43 7.50 -4.69
N ASN A 73 18.89 7.59 -5.90
CA ASN A 73 17.60 8.21 -6.21
C ASN A 73 16.47 7.18 -6.39
N MET A 74 16.69 5.94 -5.98
CA MET A 74 15.74 4.84 -6.16
C MET A 74 15.58 4.04 -4.86
N VAL A 75 14.46 3.32 -4.77
CA VAL A 75 14.25 2.26 -3.78
C VAL A 75 14.01 0.93 -4.47
N ARG A 76 14.67 -0.13 -3.96
CA ARG A 76 14.43 -1.51 -4.38
C ARG A 76 13.26 -2.09 -3.61
N VAL A 77 12.32 -2.66 -4.34
CA VAL A 77 11.12 -3.28 -3.78
C VAL A 77 10.99 -4.69 -4.34
N ILE A 78 10.72 -5.66 -3.47
CA ILE A 78 10.66 -7.08 -3.83
C ILE A 78 9.25 -7.59 -3.54
N ASP A 79 8.55 -8.07 -4.57
CA ASP A 79 7.23 -8.68 -4.36
C ASP A 79 7.37 -10.01 -3.61
N ALA A 80 6.76 -10.10 -2.43
CA ALA A 80 6.89 -11.27 -1.58
C ALA A 80 6.24 -12.56 -2.16
N LYS A 81 5.34 -12.45 -3.15
CA LYS A 81 4.67 -13.61 -3.76
C LYS A 81 5.43 -14.13 -4.97
N THR A 82 5.96 -13.24 -5.80
CA THR A 82 6.62 -13.63 -7.05
C THR A 82 8.14 -13.56 -6.99
N GLY A 83 8.71 -12.91 -5.96
CA GLY A 83 10.14 -12.60 -5.88
C GLY A 83 10.58 -11.55 -6.90
N SER A 84 9.65 -10.94 -7.63
CA SER A 84 9.98 -9.96 -8.67
C SER A 84 10.50 -8.67 -8.05
N GLU A 85 11.67 -8.24 -8.52
CA GLU A 85 12.26 -6.97 -8.10
C GLU A 85 11.74 -5.81 -8.97
N SER A 86 11.55 -4.67 -8.34
CA SER A 86 11.19 -3.42 -9.01
C SER A 86 11.93 -2.26 -8.36
N TRP A 87 12.30 -1.28 -9.19
CA TRP A 87 12.97 -0.07 -8.76
C TRP A 87 12.01 1.10 -8.89
N ILE A 88 11.72 1.76 -7.77
CA ILE A 88 10.82 2.90 -7.73
C ILE A 88 11.68 4.17 -7.66
N PRO A 89 11.46 5.15 -8.55
CA PRO A 89 12.14 6.45 -8.47
C PRO A 89 11.65 7.20 -7.24
N LEU A 90 12.58 7.84 -6.52
CA LEU A 90 12.27 8.68 -5.35
C LEU A 90 12.08 10.15 -5.73
N PHE A 91 12.57 10.52 -6.91
CA PHE A 91 12.47 11.86 -7.47
C PHE A 91 11.86 11.76 -8.86
N ASP A 92 11.10 12.77 -9.22
CA ASP A 92 10.61 12.94 -10.56
C ASP A 92 11.81 13.08 -11.52
N PRO A 93 11.88 12.29 -12.60
CA PRO A 93 13.05 12.27 -13.47
C PRO A 93 13.22 13.53 -14.32
N GLU A 94 12.17 14.36 -14.45
CA GLU A 94 12.20 15.59 -15.25
C GLU A 94 12.40 16.83 -14.39
N THR A 95 11.76 16.87 -13.21
CA THR A 95 11.74 18.05 -12.33
C THR A 95 12.65 17.93 -11.11
N GLU A 96 13.20 16.72 -10.84
CA GLU A 96 13.99 16.39 -9.66
C GLU A 96 13.28 16.60 -8.32
N VAL A 97 11.96 16.82 -8.34
CA VAL A 97 11.14 16.99 -7.14
C VAL A 97 10.95 15.64 -6.45
N ALA A 98 11.04 15.62 -5.12
CA ALA A 98 10.80 14.41 -4.33
C ALA A 98 9.35 13.92 -4.50
N LEU A 99 9.18 12.66 -4.90
CA LEU A 99 7.85 12.05 -5.12
C LEU A 99 7.17 11.65 -3.81
N TYR A 100 7.97 11.28 -2.79
CA TYR A 100 7.47 10.79 -1.50
C TYR A 100 8.13 11.54 -0.33
N PRO A 101 8.00 12.88 -0.24
CA PRO A 101 8.82 13.70 0.65
C PRO A 101 8.71 13.30 2.13
N GLU A 102 7.49 13.02 2.60
CA GLU A 102 7.24 12.57 3.97
C GLU A 102 7.89 11.22 4.25
N LEU A 103 7.60 10.22 3.40
CA LEU A 103 8.13 8.86 3.54
C LEU A 103 9.67 8.84 3.46
N MET A 104 10.25 9.60 2.53
CA MET A 104 11.70 9.69 2.37
C MET A 104 12.37 10.26 3.62
N THR A 105 11.76 11.27 4.25
CA THR A 105 12.27 11.85 5.48
C THR A 105 12.30 10.82 6.62
N GLU A 106 11.22 10.08 6.83
CA GLU A 106 11.16 9.02 7.84
C GLU A 106 12.19 7.90 7.59
N LEU A 107 12.32 7.46 6.33
CA LEU A 107 13.27 6.41 5.98
C LEU A 107 14.73 6.87 6.08
N ASP A 108 15.03 8.13 5.79
CA ASP A 108 16.35 8.72 6.00
C ASP A 108 16.70 8.79 7.50
N GLU A 109 15.74 9.08 8.38
CA GLU A 109 15.91 9.03 9.84
C GLU A 109 16.20 7.61 10.34
N ILE A 110 15.45 6.62 9.85
CA ILE A 110 15.65 5.22 10.22
C ILE A 110 17.02 4.73 9.74
N LYS A 111 17.37 5.03 8.48
CA LYS A 111 18.66 4.62 7.88
C LYS A 111 19.85 5.28 8.55
N ARG A 112 19.76 6.54 9.01
CA ARG A 112 20.81 7.20 9.79
C ARG A 112 21.19 6.41 11.05
N ASN A 113 20.21 5.74 11.66
CA ASN A 113 20.39 4.98 12.90
C ASN A 113 20.55 3.48 12.66
N ARG A 114 20.64 3.02 11.40
CA ARG A 114 20.69 1.59 11.07
C ARG A 114 21.57 1.31 9.86
N THR A 115 22.60 0.50 10.06
CA THR A 115 23.57 0.14 9.01
C THR A 115 23.23 -1.16 8.26
N GLY A 116 22.28 -1.98 8.75
CA GLY A 116 21.86 -3.19 8.05
C GLY A 116 20.67 -3.93 8.67
N GLY A 117 20.17 -4.93 7.93
CA GLY A 117 18.98 -5.69 8.25
C GLY A 117 17.69 -4.97 7.86
N LEU A 118 16.56 -5.56 8.27
CA LEU A 118 15.23 -5.02 7.98
C LEU A 118 15.12 -3.53 8.34
N MET A 119 14.57 -2.75 7.41
CA MET A 119 14.31 -1.32 7.57
C MET A 119 13.35 -1.09 8.73
N LEU A 120 12.20 -1.77 8.70
CA LEU A 120 11.21 -1.72 9.77
C LEU A 120 11.32 -2.97 10.65
N ARG A 121 11.23 -2.78 11.97
CA ARG A 121 11.34 -3.86 12.96
C ARG A 121 10.21 -3.74 13.96
N ARG A 122 10.10 -4.73 14.83
CA ARG A 122 9.33 -4.59 16.05
C ARG A 122 10.07 -3.66 17.00
N ASP A 123 9.67 -2.40 17.02
CA ASP A 123 10.18 -1.34 17.88
C ASP A 123 9.33 -1.12 19.14
N TRP A 124 8.37 -2.02 19.41
CA TRP A 124 7.53 -1.99 20.60
C TRP A 124 7.73 -3.18 21.56
N GLY A 125 7.59 -2.88 22.84
CA GLY A 125 7.72 -3.83 23.96
C GLY A 125 9.06 -3.73 24.68
N SER A 126 9.25 -4.57 25.70
CA SER A 126 10.44 -4.57 26.56
C SER A 126 11.66 -5.28 25.98
N LYS A 127 11.48 -6.03 24.89
CA LYS A 127 12.58 -6.65 24.13
C LYS A 127 12.95 -5.70 23.00
N GLY A 128 14.25 -5.42 22.85
CA GLY A 128 14.77 -4.49 21.84
C GLY A 128 14.41 -4.86 20.39
N PRO A 129 14.82 -4.04 19.40
CA PRO A 129 14.34 -4.15 18.02
C PRO A 129 14.56 -5.54 17.41
N SER A 130 13.49 -6.30 17.26
CA SER A 130 13.48 -7.68 16.74
C SER A 130 12.82 -7.73 15.37
N PRO A 131 13.11 -8.74 14.52
CA PRO A 131 12.22 -9.10 13.42
C PRO A 131 10.77 -9.20 13.92
N THR A 132 9.80 -8.85 13.06
CA THR A 132 8.39 -8.77 13.47
C THR A 132 7.75 -10.14 13.72
N TRP A 133 8.39 -11.22 13.29
CA TRP A 133 7.93 -12.60 13.47
C TRP A 133 8.79 -13.38 14.49
N PRO A 134 8.24 -14.45 15.09
CA PRO A 134 8.87 -15.19 16.18
C PRO A 134 9.90 -16.25 15.75
N GLN A 135 9.83 -16.77 14.51
CA GLN A 135 10.75 -17.81 14.01
C GLN A 135 11.55 -17.33 12.79
N PRO A 136 12.87 -17.58 12.72
CA PRO A 136 13.62 -17.38 11.48
C PRO A 136 12.90 -18.06 10.31
N ASP A 137 12.77 -17.36 9.19
CA ASP A 137 12.24 -17.89 7.92
C ASP A 137 10.75 -18.28 7.87
N VAL A 138 9.98 -18.01 8.93
CA VAL A 138 8.51 -18.15 8.92
C VAL A 138 7.86 -16.82 9.28
N PRO A 139 7.47 -16.01 8.28
CA PRO A 139 6.74 -14.77 8.52
C PRO A 139 5.38 -15.05 9.21
N ASP A 140 5.27 -14.69 10.48
CA ASP A 140 4.01 -14.65 11.23
C ASP A 140 3.69 -13.19 11.61
N PHE A 141 2.64 -12.67 10.99
CA PHE A 141 2.15 -11.31 11.22
C PHE A 141 1.00 -11.23 12.21
N THR A 142 0.64 -12.31 12.90
CA THR A 142 -0.46 -12.31 13.88
C THR A 142 -0.28 -11.21 14.92
N HIS A 143 0.93 -11.04 15.44
CA HIS A 143 1.20 -9.98 16.41
C HIS A 143 1.13 -8.58 15.78
N MET A 144 1.63 -8.41 14.54
CA MET A 144 1.49 -7.17 13.79
C MET A 144 0.01 -6.82 13.59
N SER A 145 -0.79 -7.76 13.11
CA SER A 145 -2.23 -7.60 12.90
C SER A 145 -2.96 -7.20 14.19
N ARG A 146 -2.59 -7.77 15.35
CA ARG A 146 -3.13 -7.34 16.64
C ARG A 146 -2.76 -5.89 16.97
N LYS A 147 -1.52 -5.46 16.68
CA LYS A 147 -1.07 -4.08 16.90
C LYS A 147 -1.76 -3.10 15.95
N VAL A 148 -1.90 -3.46 14.68
CA VAL A 148 -2.67 -2.68 13.71
C VAL A 148 -4.12 -2.52 14.19
N LYS A 149 -4.77 -3.59 14.65
CA LYS A 149 -6.13 -3.51 15.23
C LYS A 149 -6.19 -2.66 16.50
N GLN A 150 -5.16 -2.72 17.35
CA GLN A 150 -5.06 -1.87 18.52
C GLN A 150 -5.04 -0.38 18.13
N VAL A 151 -4.24 -0.01 17.12
CA VAL A 151 -4.18 1.37 16.63
C VAL A 151 -5.50 1.79 15.99
N ILE A 152 -6.10 0.95 15.12
CA ILE A 152 -7.39 1.24 14.45
C ILE A 152 -8.46 1.59 15.48
N ARG A 153 -8.58 0.80 16.54
CA ARG A 153 -9.55 1.03 17.62
C ARG A 153 -9.22 2.27 18.43
N ALA A 154 -7.94 2.50 18.74
CA ALA A 154 -7.49 3.68 19.49
C ALA A 154 -7.63 4.99 18.69
N ALA A 155 -7.64 4.89 17.35
CA ALA A 155 -7.86 6.01 16.44
C ALA A 155 -9.35 6.20 16.09
N GLU A 156 -10.25 5.40 16.70
CA GLU A 156 -11.70 5.43 16.44
C GLU A 156 -12.05 5.21 14.97
N LEU A 157 -11.22 4.45 14.25
CA LEU A 157 -11.45 4.09 12.87
C LEU A 157 -12.39 2.90 12.75
N ARG A 158 -12.87 2.67 11.53
CA ARG A 158 -13.73 1.52 11.19
C ARG A 158 -13.05 0.19 11.55
N ASP A 159 -13.67 -0.60 12.44
CA ASP A 159 -13.05 -1.82 12.99
C ASP A 159 -12.82 -2.90 11.93
N GLU A 160 -13.51 -2.88 10.79
CA GLU A 160 -13.26 -3.79 9.68
C GLU A 160 -11.91 -3.56 8.99
N LEU A 161 -11.30 -2.37 9.13
CA LEU A 161 -10.02 -2.04 8.49
C LEU A 161 -8.89 -2.96 8.98
N SER A 162 -7.92 -3.18 8.12
CA SER A 162 -6.73 -3.99 8.41
C SER A 162 -5.52 -3.36 7.73
N PHE A 163 -4.32 -3.91 7.94
CA PHE A 163 -3.13 -3.38 7.27
C PHE A 163 -3.29 -3.38 5.74
N ALA A 164 -3.91 -4.44 5.18
CA ALA A 164 -4.17 -4.54 3.75
C ALA A 164 -5.10 -3.41 3.23
N SER A 165 -5.92 -2.82 4.09
CA SER A 165 -6.85 -1.75 3.72
C SER A 165 -6.15 -0.48 3.23
N PHE A 166 -4.93 -0.19 3.70
CA PHE A 166 -4.16 0.97 3.25
C PHE A 166 -3.68 0.80 1.80
N ARG A 167 -3.10 -0.37 1.46
CA ARG A 167 -2.72 -0.69 0.07
C ARG A 167 -3.93 -0.63 -0.88
N HIS A 168 -5.09 -1.12 -0.42
CA HIS A 168 -6.30 -1.05 -1.23
C HIS A 168 -6.90 0.37 -1.32
N GLY A 169 -6.61 1.22 -0.34
CA GLY A 169 -6.96 2.63 -0.34
C GLY A 169 -6.27 3.38 -1.49
N ASP A 170 -4.95 3.28 -1.59
CA ASP A 170 -4.18 3.89 -2.68
C ASP A 170 -4.63 3.39 -4.07
N LEU A 171 -4.85 2.07 -4.23
CA LEU A 171 -5.42 1.52 -5.48
C LEU A 171 -6.80 2.10 -5.84
N THR A 172 -7.57 2.54 -4.86
CA THR A 172 -8.86 3.21 -5.10
C THR A 172 -8.66 4.69 -5.40
N GLU A 173 -7.73 5.34 -4.71
CA GLU A 173 -7.33 6.72 -4.94
C GLU A 173 -6.80 6.93 -6.36
N THR A 174 -5.93 6.05 -6.85
CA THR A 174 -5.42 6.07 -8.23
C THR A 174 -6.54 5.99 -9.28
N GLY A 175 -7.56 5.15 -9.03
CA GLY A 175 -8.76 5.10 -9.88
C GLY A 175 -9.59 6.39 -9.82
N ASP A 176 -9.73 6.98 -8.64
CA ASP A 176 -10.42 8.25 -8.42
C ASP A 176 -9.67 9.47 -8.98
N ALA A 177 -8.35 9.36 -9.12
CA ALA A 177 -7.46 10.32 -9.76
C ALA A 177 -7.36 10.12 -11.29
N GLU A 178 -8.09 9.14 -11.84
CA GLU A 178 -8.20 8.88 -13.27
C GLU A 178 -6.88 8.49 -13.95
N LEU A 179 -5.98 7.83 -13.21
CA LEU A 179 -4.79 7.23 -13.80
C LEU A 179 -5.19 6.23 -14.88
N THR A 180 -4.35 6.14 -15.91
CA THR A 180 -4.51 5.13 -16.96
C THR A 180 -4.22 3.74 -16.40
N ASP A 181 -4.81 2.71 -17.02
CA ASP A 181 -4.52 1.31 -16.66
C ASP A 181 -3.02 1.01 -16.67
N ARG A 182 -2.24 1.61 -17.58
CA ARG A 182 -0.79 1.42 -17.65
C ARG A 182 -0.06 2.00 -16.45
N GLU A 183 -0.45 3.18 -15.99
CA GLU A 183 0.14 3.83 -14.81
C GLU A 183 -0.19 3.03 -13.54
N ILE A 184 -1.45 2.62 -13.39
CA ILE A 184 -1.88 1.78 -12.25
C ILE A 184 -1.11 0.45 -12.23
N LEU A 185 -0.98 -0.22 -13.38
CA LEU A 185 -0.20 -1.46 -13.46
C LEU A 185 1.28 -1.26 -13.14
N ALA A 186 1.88 -0.17 -13.61
CA ALA A 186 3.28 0.16 -13.34
C ALA A 186 3.52 0.41 -11.84
N GLN A 187 2.69 1.22 -11.17
CA GLN A 187 2.81 1.49 -9.74
C GLN A 187 2.52 0.25 -8.87
N SER A 188 1.45 -0.46 -9.18
CA SER A 188 1.02 -1.65 -8.43
C SER A 188 1.86 -2.90 -8.69
N ARG A 189 2.70 -2.86 -9.73
CA ARG A 189 3.52 -3.97 -10.25
C ARG A 189 2.69 -5.18 -10.65
N HIS A 190 1.48 -4.93 -11.13
CA HIS A 190 0.63 -5.94 -11.71
C HIS A 190 0.95 -6.12 -13.19
N THR A 191 0.97 -7.37 -13.66
CA THR A 191 1.31 -7.69 -15.05
C THR A 191 0.10 -7.72 -15.98
N THR A 192 -1.13 -7.74 -15.43
CA THR A 192 -2.35 -7.89 -16.23
C THR A 192 -3.46 -6.97 -15.75
N VAL A 193 -4.14 -6.31 -16.69
CA VAL A 193 -5.33 -5.46 -16.45
C VAL A 193 -6.47 -6.22 -15.77
N LYS A 194 -6.52 -7.56 -15.91
CA LYS A 194 -7.59 -8.39 -15.33
C LYS A 194 -7.70 -8.28 -13.81
N VAL A 195 -6.65 -7.85 -13.10
CA VAL A 195 -6.66 -7.65 -11.65
C VAL A 195 -7.30 -6.32 -11.23
N LEU A 196 -7.37 -5.33 -12.12
CA LEU A 196 -7.82 -3.98 -11.77
C LEU A 196 -9.24 -3.95 -11.20
N PRO A 197 -10.25 -4.67 -11.73
CA PRO A 197 -11.59 -4.66 -11.14
C PRO A 197 -11.65 -5.20 -9.69
N ARG A 198 -10.66 -6.00 -9.27
CA ARG A 198 -10.55 -6.51 -7.90
C ARG A 198 -9.81 -5.53 -6.98
N CYS A 199 -8.82 -4.84 -7.54
CA CYS A 199 -7.88 -3.99 -6.82
C CYS A 199 -8.38 -2.54 -6.69
N VAL A 200 -8.86 -1.96 -7.78
CA VAL A 200 -9.43 -0.60 -7.86
C VAL A 200 -10.92 -0.68 -7.56
N LYS A 201 -11.35 -0.13 -6.43
CA LYS A 201 -12.76 -0.16 -6.05
C LYS A 201 -13.57 0.84 -6.85
N ARG A 202 -14.83 0.47 -7.11
CA ARG A 202 -15.79 1.36 -7.77
C ARG A 202 -16.29 2.37 -6.76
N THR A 203 -16.13 3.66 -7.07
CA THR A 203 -16.59 4.75 -6.21
C THR A 203 -17.67 5.57 -6.90
N THR A 204 -18.50 6.25 -6.10
CA THR A 204 -19.45 7.25 -6.60
C THR A 204 -18.72 8.39 -7.31
N LYS A 205 -17.49 8.72 -6.89
CA LYS A 205 -16.64 9.73 -7.53
C LYS A 205 -16.32 9.33 -8.98
N GLN A 206 -15.89 8.10 -9.24
CA GLN A 206 -15.66 7.59 -10.59
C GLN A 206 -16.93 7.67 -11.46
N ILE A 207 -18.09 7.28 -10.91
CA ILE A 207 -19.38 7.37 -11.60
C ILE A 207 -19.72 8.83 -11.93
N ALA A 208 -19.55 9.73 -10.97
CA ALA A 208 -19.83 11.15 -11.13
C ALA A 208 -18.88 11.78 -12.18
N THR A 209 -17.59 11.50 -12.13
CA THR A 209 -16.62 12.03 -13.08
C THR A 209 -16.85 11.47 -14.48
N GLY A 210 -17.10 10.16 -14.62
CA GLY A 210 -17.50 9.56 -15.89
C GLY A 210 -18.78 10.19 -16.45
N THR A 211 -19.77 10.46 -15.59
CA THR A 211 -21.00 11.16 -15.98
C THR A 211 -20.73 12.59 -16.44
N LYS A 212 -19.86 13.34 -15.74
CA LYS A 212 -19.44 14.70 -16.12
C LYS A 212 -18.73 14.68 -17.48
N LYS A 213 -17.76 13.79 -17.69
CA LYS A 213 -17.04 13.62 -18.96
C LYS A 213 -17.99 13.31 -20.12
N ARG A 214 -18.89 12.35 -19.94
CA ARG A 214 -19.93 12.00 -20.95
C ARG A 214 -20.88 13.17 -21.26
N ARG A 215 -21.20 14.01 -20.27
CA ARG A 215 -22.04 15.20 -20.50
C ARG A 215 -21.27 16.29 -21.24
N ALA A 216 -20.00 16.49 -20.91
CA ALA A 216 -19.12 17.47 -21.55
C ALA A 216 -18.80 17.13 -23.02
N SER A 217 -18.83 15.84 -23.40
CA SER A 217 -18.60 15.40 -24.79
C SER A 217 -19.79 15.66 -25.73
N ARG A 218 -20.90 16.21 -25.24
CA ARG A 218 -22.02 16.60 -26.10
C ARG A 218 -21.68 17.94 -26.77
N PRO A 219 -21.95 18.11 -28.08
CA PRO A 219 -21.78 19.41 -28.71
C PRO A 219 -22.63 20.43 -27.94
N LYS A 220 -22.04 21.59 -27.62
CA LYS A 220 -22.84 22.76 -27.29
C LYS A 220 -23.74 22.96 -28.48
N THR A 221 -25.06 22.89 -28.28
CA THR A 221 -26.01 23.34 -29.29
C THR A 221 -25.76 24.84 -29.41
N ASP A 222 -24.85 25.20 -30.33
CA ASP A 222 -24.68 26.58 -30.72
C ASP A 222 -26.04 27.07 -31.19
N GLN A 223 -26.36 28.24 -30.68
CA GLN A 223 -27.51 29.03 -31.05
C GLN A 223 -27.44 29.29 -32.55
N MET A 224 -28.04 28.41 -33.35
CA MET A 224 -28.42 28.73 -34.72
C MET A 224 -29.62 29.67 -34.64
N SER A 225 -29.34 30.96 -34.57
CA SER A 225 -30.28 32.02 -34.90
C SER A 225 -29.49 33.21 -35.43
N GLU A 226 -29.29 33.19 -36.74
CA GLU A 226 -29.32 34.38 -37.60
C GLU A 226 -30.12 34.03 -38.87
#